data_AF-A0A498NZ80-F1
#
_entry.id   AF-A0A498NZ80-F1
#
_cell.length_a   1.000
_cell.length_b   1.000
_cell.length_c   1.000
_cell.angle_alpha   90.00
_cell.angle_beta   90.00
_cell.angle_gamma   90.00
#
_symmetry.space_group_name_H-M   'P 1'
#
loop_
_entity.id
_entity.type
_entity.pdbx_description
1 polymer ?
#
loop_
_entity_poly.entity_id
_entity_poly.type
_entity_poly.pdbx_seq_one_letter_code
_entity_poly.pdbx_strand_id
1 'polypeptide(L)'
;MWYLASVKGWRKQWISLGYWLGTRKKDGTCRSIIILFAFHHYRDIVWQSARDCKFLRDNKLRFTEALSPEDMVAGEKLWPVVKKARDEGKKASFHGSFALIDRKRFEYASVK
;
A
#
# COMPACT_ATOMS: atom_id res chain seq x y z
N MET A 1 -5.97 9.26 33.93
CA MET A 1 -4.79 10.13 34.06
C MET A 1 -3.97 9.99 32.78
N TRP A 2 -4.17 10.89 31.82
CA TRP A 2 -3.51 10.84 30.51
C TRP A 2 -2.30 11.77 30.53
N TYR A 3 -1.10 11.22 30.34
CA TYR A 3 0.11 12.04 30.22
C TYR A 3 0.18 12.65 28.83
N LEU A 4 -0.09 13.96 28.78
CA LEU A 4 0.30 14.85 27.69
C LEU A 4 1.82 15.04 27.73
N ALA A 5 2.55 14.40 26.83
CA ALA A 5 3.90 14.83 26.47
C ALA A 5 3.79 15.91 25.38
N SER A 6 4.02 17.16 25.81
CA SER A 6 4.19 18.32 24.95
C SER A 6 5.38 18.12 24.01
N VAL A 7 5.11 17.89 22.73
CA VAL A 7 6.09 18.12 21.66
C VAL A 7 5.65 19.39 20.93
N LYS A 8 6.20 20.51 21.39
CA LYS A 8 6.11 21.82 20.72
C LYS A 8 6.73 21.72 19.32
N GLY A 9 6.02 22.24 18.32
CA GLY A 9 6.68 22.95 17.22
C GLY A 9 6.56 22.42 15.79
N TRP A 10 5.89 21.28 15.52
CA TRP A 10 5.66 20.84 14.13
C TRP A 10 4.20 20.42 13.98
N ARG A 11 3.33 21.33 13.50
CA ARG A 11 1.99 20.93 13.03
C ARG A 11 2.17 20.07 11.78
N LYS A 12 2.42 18.78 11.97
CA LYS A 12 2.32 17.73 10.94
C LYS A 12 0.84 17.52 10.65
N GLN A 13 0.26 18.43 9.89
CA GLN A 13 -1.15 18.45 9.54
C GLN A 13 -1.38 17.69 8.23
N TRP A 14 -0.98 16.41 8.18
CA TRP A 14 -1.05 15.61 6.95
C TRP A 14 -1.67 14.22 7.13
N ILE A 15 -1.77 13.75 8.38
CA ILE A 15 -2.47 12.50 8.74
C ILE A 15 -3.86 12.91 9.21
N SER A 16 -4.91 12.45 8.52
CA SER A 16 -6.29 12.77 8.89
C SER A 16 -6.81 11.83 9.98
N LEU A 17 -6.46 10.54 9.90
CA LEU A 17 -6.91 9.52 10.85
C LEU A 17 -5.95 8.33 10.87
N GLY A 18 -5.77 7.73 12.05
CA GLY A 18 -5.09 6.44 12.22
C GLY A 18 -6.01 5.46 12.95
N TYR A 19 -6.23 4.28 12.38
CA TYR A 19 -7.04 3.25 13.03
C TYR A 19 -6.32 1.91 13.07
N TRP A 20 -6.55 1.18 14.17
CA TRP A 20 -6.09 -0.20 14.31
C TRP A 20 -7.00 -1.12 13.52
N LEU A 21 -6.43 -1.96 12.66
CA LEU A 21 -7.17 -2.99 11.95
C LEU A 21 -7.45 -4.18 12.86
N GLY A 22 -8.74 -4.50 13.02
CA GLY A 22 -9.21 -5.72 13.66
C GLY A 22 -9.04 -5.79 15.18
N THR A 23 -9.43 -6.94 15.73
CA THR A 23 -9.32 -7.24 17.17
C THR A 23 -7.90 -7.61 17.55
N ARG A 24 -7.57 -7.50 18.84
CA ARG A 24 -6.25 -7.88 19.36
C ARG A 24 -6.01 -9.36 19.07
N LYS A 25 -4.96 -9.65 18.31
CA LYS A 25 -4.59 -11.04 18.03
C LYS A 25 -4.02 -11.70 19.29
N LYS A 26 -4.39 -12.97 19.51
CA LYS A 26 -3.95 -13.78 20.67
C LYS A 26 -2.53 -14.34 20.50
N ASP A 27 -2.01 -14.32 19.28
CA ASP A 27 -0.69 -14.80 18.87
C ASP A 27 0.48 -13.88 19.25
N GLY A 28 0.20 -12.76 19.94
CA GLY A 28 1.21 -11.77 20.34
C GLY A 28 1.71 -10.89 19.19
N THR A 29 1.18 -11.03 17.99
CA THR A 29 1.59 -10.21 16.83
C THR A 29 1.03 -8.79 16.91
N CYS A 30 1.81 -7.82 16.43
CA CYS A 30 1.37 -6.43 16.36
C CYS A 30 0.23 -6.27 15.34
N ARG A 31 -0.75 -5.43 15.68
CA ARG A 31 -1.85 -5.10 14.77
C ARG A 31 -1.36 -4.16 13.68
N SER A 32 -1.88 -4.34 12.46
CA SER A 32 -1.69 -3.38 11.38
C SER A 32 -2.43 -2.08 11.71
N ILE A 33 -1.84 -0.96 11.32
CA ILE A 33 -2.43 0.38 11.44
C ILE A 33 -2.69 0.87 10.03
N ILE A 34 -3.91 1.35 9.76
CA ILE A 34 -4.16 2.12 8.54
C ILE A 34 -4.03 3.60 8.87
N ILE A 35 -3.26 4.28 8.04
CA ILE A 35 -3.03 5.72 8.12
C ILE A 35 -3.71 6.35 6.90
N LEU A 36 -4.73 7.14 7.15
CA LEU A 36 -5.36 7.96 6.12
C LEU A 36 -4.64 9.30 6.06
N PHE A 37 -4.13 9.61 4.87
CA PHE A 37 -3.50 10.89 4.59
C PHE A 37 -4.54 11.88 4.05
N ALA A 38 -4.43 13.14 4.45
CA ALA A 38 -5.30 14.20 3.94
C ALA A 38 -5.07 14.46 2.44
N PHE A 39 -3.84 14.25 1.96
CA PHE A 39 -3.49 14.36 0.54
C PHE A 39 -2.53 13.24 0.12
N HIS A 40 -2.72 12.72 -1.10
CA HIS A 40 -1.86 11.68 -1.70
C HIS A 40 -0.39 12.08 -1.77
N HIS A 41 -0.09 13.37 -1.98
CA HIS A 41 1.28 13.87 -2.05
C HIS A 41 2.12 13.50 -0.80
N TYR A 42 1.54 13.63 0.40
CA TYR A 42 2.24 13.29 1.63
C TYR A 42 2.41 11.78 1.81
N ARG A 43 1.40 10.99 1.41
CA ARG A 43 1.52 9.53 1.36
C ARG A 43 2.70 9.13 0.50
N ASP A 44 2.85 9.72 -0.68
CA ASP A 44 3.88 9.34 -1.64
C ASP A 44 5.29 9.71 -1.15
N ILE A 45 5.46 10.88 -0.50
CA ILE A 45 6.71 11.27 0.15
C ILE A 45 7.10 10.28 1.26
N VAL A 46 6.14 9.93 2.13
CA VAL A 46 6.37 8.96 3.20
C VAL A 46 6.70 7.60 2.62
N TRP A 47 6.00 7.18 1.56
CA TRP A 47 6.23 5.92 0.88
C TRP A 47 7.65 5.85 0.30
N GLN A 48 8.06 6.89 -0.43
CA GLN A 48 9.39 6.94 -1.05
C GLN A 48 10.48 6.88 0.03
N SER A 49 10.31 7.63 1.11
CA SER A 49 11.24 7.64 2.25
C SER A 49 11.29 6.30 2.98
N ALA A 50 10.17 5.57 3.02
CA ALA A 50 10.07 4.29 3.72
C ALA A 50 10.76 3.14 2.98
N ARG A 51 10.89 3.20 1.64
CA ARG A 51 11.49 2.12 0.84
C ARG A 51 12.92 1.80 1.26
N ASP A 52 13.71 2.82 1.58
CA ASP A 52 15.12 2.69 1.93
C ASP A 52 15.38 2.86 3.45
N CYS A 53 14.32 2.85 4.26
CA CYS A 53 14.45 3.07 5.69
C CYS A 53 14.97 1.81 6.41
N LYS A 54 16.24 1.87 6.85
CA LYS A 54 16.90 0.79 7.61
C LYS A 54 16.11 0.38 8.85
N PHE A 55 15.57 1.34 9.60
CA PHE A 55 14.79 1.08 10.82
C PHE A 55 13.59 0.18 10.55
N LEU A 56 12.84 0.42 9.47
CA LEU A 56 11.68 -0.41 9.12
C LEU A 56 12.11 -1.83 8.74
N ARG A 57 13.21 -1.96 7.99
CA ARG A 57 13.75 -3.25 7.59
C ARG A 57 14.21 -4.08 8.78
N ASP A 58 14.96 -3.48 9.71
CA ASP A 58 15.50 -4.16 10.89
C ASP A 58 14.39 -4.62 11.84
N ASN A 59 13.30 -3.86 11.93
CA ASN A 59 12.13 -4.18 12.75
C ASN A 59 11.04 -4.98 12.01
N LYS A 60 11.29 -5.42 10.77
CA LYS A 60 10.34 -6.15 9.92
C LYS A 60 9.00 -5.40 9.73
N LEU A 61 9.02 -4.07 9.78
CA LEU A 61 7.87 -3.21 9.51
C LEU A 61 7.82 -2.88 8.02
N ARG A 62 6.60 -2.82 7.47
CA ARG A 62 6.38 -2.52 6.05
C ARG A 62 5.15 -1.63 5.90
N PHE A 63 5.24 -0.68 4.98
CA PHE A 63 4.06 0.01 4.46
C PHE A 63 3.56 -0.71 3.23
N THR A 64 2.27 -0.97 3.18
CA THR A 64 1.56 -1.53 2.04
C THR A 64 0.32 -0.71 1.79
N GLU A 65 -0.11 -0.62 0.52
CA GLU A 65 -1.36 0.05 0.20
C GLU A 65 -2.50 -0.81 0.74
N ALA A 66 -3.47 -0.16 1.39
CA ALA A 66 -4.70 -0.82 1.77
C ALA A 66 -5.55 -0.96 0.50
N LEU A 67 -5.30 -2.02 -0.26
CA LEU A 67 -6.08 -2.36 -1.45
C LEU A 67 -7.46 -2.88 -1.03
N SER A 68 -8.47 -2.59 -1.84
CA SER A 68 -9.78 -3.21 -1.65
C SER A 68 -9.69 -4.71 -1.96
N PRO A 69 -10.58 -5.54 -1.39
CA PRO A 69 -10.64 -6.97 -1.74
C PRO A 69 -10.81 -7.20 -3.26
N GLU A 70 -11.56 -6.33 -3.94
CA GLU A 70 -11.77 -6.39 -5.38
C GLU A 70 -10.47 -6.13 -6.16
N ASP A 71 -9.68 -5.14 -5.74
CA ASP A 71 -8.38 -4.83 -6.34
C ASP A 71 -7.37 -5.96 -6.12
N MET A 72 -7.41 -6.61 -4.95
CA MET A 72 -6.57 -7.79 -4.68
C MET A 72 -6.90 -8.94 -5.64
N VAL A 73 -8.19 -9.26 -5.81
CA VAL A 73 -8.67 -10.30 -6.73
C VAL A 73 -8.33 -9.95 -8.18
N ALA A 74 -8.48 -8.68 -8.57
CA ALA A 74 -8.07 -8.20 -9.88
C ALA A 74 -6.56 -8.40 -10.11
N GLY A 75 -5.75 -8.07 -9.10
CA GLY A 75 -4.31 -8.30 -9.11
C GLY A 75 -3.93 -9.77 -9.27
N GLU A 76 -4.55 -10.67 -8.51
CA GLU A 76 -4.26 -12.12 -8.60
C GLU A 76 -4.51 -12.69 -10.00
N LYS A 77 -5.55 -12.24 -10.70
CA LYS A 77 -5.84 -12.70 -12.07
C LYS A 77 -5.01 -12.01 -13.15
N LEU A 78 -4.75 -10.71 -13.01
CA LEU A 78 -4.02 -9.92 -14.01
C LEU A 78 -2.50 -10.10 -13.89
N TRP A 79 -1.98 -10.40 -12.69
CA TRP A 79 -0.55 -10.52 -12.45
C TRP A 79 0.13 -11.62 -13.30
N PRO A 80 -0.41 -12.84 -13.43
CA PRO A 80 0.16 -13.85 -14.33
C PRO A 80 0.25 -13.38 -15.79
N VAL A 81 -0.76 -12.65 -16.27
CA VAL A 81 -0.78 -12.11 -17.64
C VAL A 81 0.27 -11.02 -17.83
N VAL A 82 0.38 -10.10 -16.87
CA VAL A 82 1.41 -9.06 -16.86
C VAL A 82 2.80 -9.68 -16.77
N LYS A 83 2.99 -10.69 -15.92
CA LYS A 83 4.27 -11.38 -15.75
C LYS A 83 4.69 -12.07 -17.05
N LYS A 84 3.78 -12.81 -17.69
CA LYS A 84 4.03 -13.44 -18.99
C LYS A 84 4.43 -12.40 -20.04
N ALA A 85 3.72 -11.27 -20.11
CA ALA A 85 4.06 -10.20 -21.05
C ALA A 85 5.43 -9.56 -20.74
N ARG A 86 5.81 -9.42 -19.46
CA ARG A 86 7.15 -8.95 -19.08
C ARG A 86 8.24 -9.94 -19.47
N ASP A 87 8.00 -11.23 -19.25
CA ASP A 87 8.94 -12.30 -19.60
C ASP A 87 9.12 -12.38 -21.13
N GLU A 88 8.07 -12.08 -21.91
CA GLU A 88 8.11 -11.92 -23.38
C GLU A 88 8.76 -10.60 -23.84
N GLY A 89 9.23 -9.73 -22.93
CA GLY A 89 9.89 -8.46 -23.25
C GLY A 89 8.93 -7.32 -23.62
N LYS A 90 7.61 -7.49 -23.44
CA LYS A 90 6.60 -6.47 -23.73
C LYS A 90 6.50 -5.43 -22.62
N LYS A 91 6.08 -4.22 -22.98
CA LYS A 91 5.88 -3.15 -21.99
C LYS A 91 4.59 -3.41 -21.22
N ALA A 92 4.71 -4.07 -20.06
CA ALA A 92 3.58 -4.46 -19.22
C ALA A 92 3.64 -3.87 -17.80
N SER A 93 2.57 -3.20 -17.41
CA SER A 93 2.42 -2.50 -16.12
C SER A 93 1.03 -2.73 -15.53
N PHE A 94 0.97 -2.95 -14.23
CA PHE A 94 -0.27 -3.12 -13.48
C PHE A 94 -0.66 -1.80 -12.79
N HIS A 95 -1.92 -1.43 -12.88
CA HIS A 95 -2.49 -0.20 -12.34
C HIS A 95 -3.78 -0.50 -11.57
N GLY A 96 -3.65 -1.09 -10.37
CA GLY A 96 -4.75 -1.32 -9.42
C GLY A 96 -5.86 -2.24 -9.95
N SER A 97 -6.75 -1.72 -10.77
CA SER A 97 -7.91 -2.41 -11.33
C SER A 97 -7.70 -2.93 -12.76
N PHE A 98 -6.64 -2.50 -13.47
CA PHE A 98 -6.37 -2.93 -14.85
C PHE A 98 -4.87 -3.11 -15.12
N ALA A 99 -4.57 -3.91 -16.14
CA ALA A 99 -3.22 -4.07 -16.68
C ALA A 99 -3.09 -3.33 -18.02
N LEU A 100 -1.94 -2.73 -18.24
CA LEU A 100 -1.53 -2.16 -19.53
C LEU A 100 -0.43 -3.04 -20.11
N ILE A 101 -0.67 -3.60 -21.30
CA ILE A 101 0.31 -4.41 -22.04
C ILE A 101 0.39 -3.83 -23.45
N ASP A 102 1.57 -3.34 -23.87
CA ASP A 102 1.79 -2.71 -25.18
C ASP A 102 0.75 -1.64 -25.53
N ARG A 103 0.44 -0.78 -24.54
CA ARG A 103 -0.58 0.30 -24.59
C ARG A 103 -2.03 -0.18 -24.72
N LYS A 104 -2.29 -1.49 -24.70
CA LYS A 104 -3.65 -2.04 -24.62
C LYS A 104 -4.05 -2.25 -23.16
N ARG A 105 -5.28 -1.86 -22.84
CA ARG A 105 -5.87 -1.97 -21.51
C ARG A 105 -6.57 -3.32 -21.37
N PHE A 106 -6.25 -4.03 -20.30
CA PHE A 106 -6.83 -5.32 -19.91
C PHE A 106 -7.50 -5.16 -18.56
N GLU A 107 -8.82 -5.31 -18.55
CA GLU A 107 -9.61 -5.26 -17.33
C GLU A 107 -9.87 -6.66 -16.79
N TYR A 108 -10.07 -6.76 -15.48
CA TYR A 108 -10.40 -8.02 -14.81
C TYR A 108 -11.59 -8.76 -15.44
N ALA A 109 -12.64 -8.03 -15.86
CA ALA A 109 -13.84 -8.61 -16.48
C ALA A 109 -13.59 -9.25 -17.86
N SER A 110 -12.45 -8.94 -18.50
CA SER A 110 -12.12 -9.42 -19.84
C SER A 110 -11.20 -10.64 -19.84
N VAL A 111 -10.70 -11.07 -18.67
CA VAL A 111 -9.85 -12.26 -18.54
C VAL A 111 -10.76 -13.46 -18.25
N LYS A 112 -11.04 -14.25 -19.29
CA LYS A 112 -11.75 -15.54 -19.20
C LYS A 112 -10.88 -16.61 -18.56
#